data_AF-F5J132-F1
#
_entry.id   AF-F5J132-F1
#
_cell.length_a   1.000
_cell.length_b   1.000
_cell.length_c   1.000
_cell.angle_alpha   90.00
_cell.angle_beta   90.00
_cell.angle_gamma   90.00
#
_symmetry.space_group_name_H-M   'P 1'
#
loop_
_entity.id
_entity.type
_entity.pdbx_description
1 polymer ?
#
loop_
_entity_poly.entity_id
_entity_poly.type
_entity_poly.pdbx_seq_one_letter_code
_entity_poly.pdbx_strand_id
1 'polypeptide(L)'
;MYNGEQDIDYDSNVPEVFRVVQQSLNDFVAINYETALGLVSQPQLTEAEILHYKSKVLDIIRNNPPLASLPKYLRNGREDYLWYSDFYDETSKDVYHRYRTFVKPIATITPSNYTTELSKIDLPYFQELVDLVSLECLCIKYEKLLPKPKVEAIQEKTPIQETTIAKETKAIVKPKSTKRSYQPKLSKKQYLLLADCIEALKLFRSKIKISELKKLLSGKLPEPLQVTNQKTLVYLLDQLSEHKYIKDKWVSVGDGNKDFISFRTEGNKERYGDNKHYIGMQQLLNCRNRNKREQIFGLENIDTLIDELNKSNLE
;
A
#
# COMPACT_ATOMS: atom_id res chain seq x y z
N MET A 1 9.97 -27.10 20.74
CA MET A 1 8.65 -26.58 20.34
C MET A 1 8.84 -25.17 19.86
N TYR A 2 8.81 -24.98 18.54
CA TYR A 2 8.95 -23.67 17.88
C TYR A 2 7.54 -23.11 17.64
N ASN A 3 7.19 -22.01 18.31
CA ASN A 3 6.09 -21.14 17.88
C ASN A 3 6.73 -19.99 17.12
N GLY A 4 6.67 -20.05 15.79
CA GLY A 4 7.09 -18.96 14.91
C GLY A 4 5.96 -17.97 14.76
N GLU A 5 5.97 -16.92 15.57
CA GLU A 5 5.27 -15.69 15.22
C GLU A 5 6.11 -14.97 14.17
N GLN A 6 5.55 -14.80 12.98
CA GLN A 6 6.13 -13.98 11.94
C GLN A 6 6.06 -12.54 12.41
N ASP A 7 7.20 -11.95 12.77
CA ASP A 7 7.34 -10.50 12.98
C ASP A 7 6.90 -9.78 11.70
N ILE A 8 5.68 -9.23 11.72
CA ILE A 8 5.21 -8.27 10.74
C ILE A 8 5.95 -6.97 11.07
N ASP A 9 6.90 -6.58 10.23
CA ASP A 9 7.66 -5.33 10.37
C ASP A 9 6.71 -4.13 10.30
N TYR A 10 6.40 -3.54 11.47
CA TYR A 10 5.56 -2.35 11.62
C TYR A 10 6.31 -1.12 11.12
N ASP A 11 6.09 -0.79 9.85
CA ASP A 11 6.71 0.36 9.19
C ASP A 11 6.19 1.69 9.77
N SER A 12 7.08 2.47 10.39
CA SER A 12 6.83 3.72 11.12
C SER A 12 6.29 4.91 10.29
N ASN A 13 5.80 4.71 9.07
CA ASN A 13 5.46 5.76 8.09
C ASN A 13 4.01 6.31 8.17
N VAL A 14 3.18 5.84 9.11
CA VAL A 14 1.80 6.34 9.28
C VAL A 14 1.81 7.70 9.98
N PRO A 15 1.20 8.76 9.42
CA PRO A 15 1.10 10.05 10.10
C PRO A 15 0.30 9.93 11.39
N GLU A 16 0.76 10.61 12.44
CA GLU A 16 0.19 10.49 13.79
C GLU A 16 -1.32 10.75 13.81
N VAL A 17 -1.79 11.74 13.05
CA VAL A 17 -3.24 12.04 12.92
C VAL A 17 -4.07 10.83 12.47
N PHE A 18 -3.53 9.99 11.58
CA PHE A 18 -4.23 8.80 11.09
C PHE A 18 -4.04 7.59 12.01
N ARG A 19 -2.96 7.54 12.81
CA ARG A 19 -2.85 6.58 13.91
C ARG A 19 -3.91 6.82 14.97
N VAL A 20 -4.17 8.09 15.29
CA VAL A 20 -5.24 8.49 16.23
C VAL A 20 -6.62 8.04 15.73
N VAL A 21 -6.89 8.18 14.42
CA VAL A 21 -8.10 7.61 13.80
C VAL A 21 -8.15 6.09 13.96
N GLN A 22 -7.08 5.38 13.57
CA GLN A 22 -6.99 3.92 13.64
C GLN A 22 -7.21 3.42 15.07
N GLN A 23 -6.62 4.08 16.06
CA GLN A 23 -6.78 3.74 17.47
C GLN A 23 -8.22 3.97 17.94
N SER A 24 -8.83 5.10 17.59
CA SER A 24 -10.23 5.35 17.91
C SER A 24 -11.14 4.31 17.28
N LEU A 25 -10.91 3.95 16.02
CA LEU A 25 -11.67 2.91 15.33
C LEU A 25 -11.52 1.56 16.05
N ASN A 26 -10.30 1.18 16.42
CA ASN A 26 -10.04 -0.07 17.12
C ASN A 26 -10.75 -0.16 18.48
N ASP A 27 -10.85 0.95 19.22
CA ASP A 27 -11.57 0.99 20.51
C ASP A 27 -13.07 0.66 20.33
N PHE A 28 -13.72 1.22 19.30
CA PHE A 28 -15.12 0.88 18.99
C PHE A 28 -15.28 -0.53 18.43
N VAL A 29 -14.38 -0.93 17.52
CA VAL A 29 -14.38 -2.28 16.92
C VAL A 29 -14.26 -3.35 18.01
N ALA A 30 -13.44 -3.15 19.04
CA ALA A 30 -13.27 -4.10 20.13
C ALA A 30 -14.60 -4.39 20.83
N ILE A 31 -15.35 -3.33 21.21
CA ILE A 31 -16.65 -3.48 21.88
C ILE A 31 -17.70 -4.09 20.95
N ASN A 32 -17.76 -3.63 19.70
CA ASN A 32 -18.73 -4.15 18.72
C ASN A 32 -18.48 -5.63 18.39
N TYR A 33 -17.20 -5.99 18.24
CA TYR A 33 -16.75 -7.36 18.02
C TYR A 33 -17.09 -8.27 19.21
N GLU A 34 -16.79 -7.85 20.44
CA GLU A 34 -17.09 -8.63 21.64
C GLU A 34 -18.60 -8.82 21.83
N THR A 35 -19.38 -7.76 21.58
CA THR A 35 -20.85 -7.81 21.64
C THR A 35 -21.39 -8.81 20.61
N ALA A 36 -20.93 -8.73 19.37
CA ALA A 36 -21.33 -9.65 18.31
C ALA A 36 -20.89 -11.09 18.59
N LEU A 37 -19.70 -11.28 19.17
CA LEU A 37 -19.20 -12.59 19.60
C LEU A 37 -20.06 -13.20 20.73
N GLY A 38 -20.50 -12.39 21.70
CA GLY A 38 -21.34 -12.83 22.82
C GLY A 38 -22.76 -13.23 22.40
N LEU A 39 -23.27 -12.69 21.28
CA LEU A 39 -24.54 -13.10 20.69
C LEU A 39 -24.46 -14.47 20.01
N VAL A 40 -23.26 -14.93 19.64
CA VAL A 40 -23.03 -16.26 19.05
C VAL A 40 -22.90 -17.29 20.20
N SER A 41 -24.04 -17.69 20.75
CA SER A 41 -24.11 -18.80 21.70
C SER A 41 -23.81 -20.12 20.98
N GLN A 42 -22.58 -20.67 21.08
CA GLN A 42 -22.28 -21.95 20.45
C GLN A 42 -22.88 -23.14 21.22
N PRO A 43 -23.36 -24.16 20.49
CA PRO A 43 -22.46 -25.26 20.11
C PRO A 43 -22.36 -25.58 18.61
N GLN A 44 -23.01 -24.85 17.69
CA GLN A 44 -22.85 -25.12 16.25
C GLN A 44 -22.70 -23.83 15.46
N LEU A 45 -21.46 -23.34 15.40
CA LEU A 45 -21.06 -22.36 14.40
C LEU A 45 -21.13 -23.03 13.03
N THR A 46 -22.11 -22.65 12.23
CA THR A 46 -22.36 -23.26 10.93
C THR A 46 -21.70 -22.46 9.82
N GLU A 47 -21.37 -23.12 8.71
CA GLU A 47 -20.91 -22.44 7.49
C GLU A 47 -21.91 -21.36 7.03
N ALA A 48 -23.21 -21.53 7.34
CA ALA A 48 -24.27 -20.57 7.05
C ALA A 48 -24.10 -19.24 7.81
N GLU A 49 -23.63 -19.25 9.06
CA GLU A 49 -23.38 -18.02 9.84
C GLU A 49 -22.18 -17.26 9.30
N ILE A 50 -21.10 -17.97 8.92
CA ILE A 50 -19.94 -17.33 8.28
C ILE A 50 -20.35 -16.73 6.94
N LEU A 51 -21.17 -17.43 6.16
CA LEU A 51 -21.69 -16.93 4.89
C LEU A 51 -22.57 -15.69 5.11
N HIS A 52 -23.39 -15.67 6.15
CA HIS A 52 -24.20 -14.51 6.53
C HIS A 52 -23.34 -13.28 6.85
N TYR A 53 -22.29 -13.44 7.66
CA TYR A 53 -21.36 -12.35 7.95
C TYR A 53 -20.64 -11.86 6.69
N LYS A 54 -20.19 -12.78 5.82
CA LYS A 54 -19.60 -12.42 4.53
C LYS A 54 -20.58 -11.65 3.65
N SER A 55 -21.85 -12.05 3.61
CA SER A 55 -22.89 -11.32 2.88
C SER A 55 -23.05 -9.89 3.41
N LYS A 56 -23.13 -9.72 4.73
CA LYS A 56 -23.21 -8.39 5.34
C LYS A 56 -21.99 -7.52 5.04
N VAL A 57 -20.78 -8.08 5.08
CA VAL A 57 -19.55 -7.37 4.68
C VAL A 57 -19.65 -6.91 3.23
N LEU A 58 -20.10 -7.77 2.32
CA LEU A 58 -20.30 -7.41 0.91
C LEU A 58 -21.37 -6.33 0.73
N ASP A 59 -22.45 -6.37 1.49
CA ASP A 59 -23.51 -5.35 1.44
C ASP A 59 -23.01 -3.98 1.93
N ILE A 60 -22.21 -3.96 3.01
CA ILE A 60 -21.57 -2.73 3.49
C ILE A 60 -20.66 -2.16 2.41
N ILE A 61 -19.81 -2.99 1.80
CA ILE A 61 -18.88 -2.57 0.74
C ILE A 61 -19.63 -2.06 -0.50
N ARG A 62 -20.70 -2.74 -0.90
CA ARG A 62 -21.51 -2.36 -2.07
C ARG A 62 -22.12 -0.96 -1.91
N ASN A 63 -22.57 -0.63 -0.71
CA ASN A 63 -23.16 0.67 -0.40
C ASN A 63 -22.09 1.74 -0.06
N ASN A 64 -20.87 1.32 0.27
CA ASN A 64 -19.76 2.18 0.65
C ASN A 64 -18.49 1.80 -0.13
N PRO A 65 -18.40 2.10 -1.44
CA PRO A 65 -17.29 1.68 -2.29
C PRO A 65 -15.88 1.97 -1.74
N PRO A 66 -15.62 3.13 -1.07
CA PRO A 66 -14.30 3.41 -0.49
C PRO A 66 -13.80 2.38 0.53
N LEU A 67 -14.68 1.52 1.07
CA LEU A 67 -14.32 0.49 2.04
C LEU A 67 -13.84 -0.83 1.40
N ALA A 68 -13.95 -0.97 0.07
CA ALA A 68 -13.79 -2.26 -0.62
C ALA A 68 -12.44 -2.94 -0.43
N SER A 69 -11.36 -2.17 -0.27
CA SER A 69 -10.00 -2.69 -0.14
C SER A 69 -9.62 -3.09 1.29
N LEU A 70 -10.37 -2.65 2.31
CA LEU A 70 -10.07 -2.87 3.74
C LEU A 70 -9.95 -4.35 4.15
N PRO A 71 -10.88 -5.24 3.78
CA PRO A 71 -10.84 -6.65 4.20
C PRO A 71 -9.50 -7.33 3.90
N LYS A 72 -8.90 -7.01 2.76
CA LYS A 72 -7.60 -7.54 2.33
C LYS A 72 -6.48 -7.18 3.30
N TYR A 73 -6.42 -5.93 3.78
CA TYR A 73 -5.35 -5.48 4.67
C TYR A 73 -5.55 -6.02 6.09
N LEU A 74 -6.80 -6.09 6.55
CA LEU A 74 -7.14 -6.69 7.83
C LEU A 74 -6.76 -8.18 7.89
N ARG A 75 -7.10 -8.95 6.85
CA ARG A 75 -6.73 -10.38 6.74
C ARG A 75 -5.22 -10.64 6.70
N ASN A 76 -4.44 -9.67 6.20
CA ASN A 76 -2.99 -9.74 6.20
C ASN A 76 -2.36 -9.40 7.56
N GLY A 77 -3.16 -9.17 8.61
CA GLY A 77 -2.68 -8.91 9.96
C GLY A 77 -2.07 -7.53 10.16
N ARG A 78 -2.42 -6.53 9.33
CA ARG A 78 -1.91 -5.16 9.45
C ARG A 78 -2.74 -4.40 10.47
N GLU A 79 -2.12 -3.77 11.47
CA GLU A 79 -2.87 -2.93 12.42
C GLU A 79 -3.29 -1.58 11.81
N ASP A 80 -2.45 -0.98 10.97
CA ASP A 80 -2.75 0.27 10.26
C ASP A 80 -3.54 0.02 8.97
N TYR A 81 -4.45 -0.97 8.99
CA TYR A 81 -5.18 -1.42 7.80
C TYR A 81 -5.95 -0.29 7.12
N LEU A 82 -6.46 0.70 7.87
CA LEU A 82 -7.18 1.84 7.31
C LEU A 82 -6.27 2.73 6.47
N TRP A 83 -5.06 3.01 6.97
CA TRP A 83 -4.08 3.83 6.26
C TRP A 83 -3.54 3.16 4.99
N TYR A 84 -3.35 1.84 5.03
CA TYR A 84 -2.84 1.08 3.88
C TYR A 84 -3.92 0.68 2.88
N SER A 85 -5.20 0.79 3.26
CA SER A 85 -6.31 0.62 2.33
C SER A 85 -6.42 1.79 1.36
N ASP A 86 -7.16 1.56 0.29
CA ASP A 86 -7.50 2.58 -0.70
C ASP A 86 -8.58 3.57 -0.16
N PHE A 87 -9.00 3.47 1.10
CA PHE A 87 -10.05 4.31 1.71
C PHE A 87 -9.78 5.80 1.55
N TYR A 88 -8.59 6.25 1.93
CA TYR A 88 -8.22 7.66 1.81
C TYR A 88 -7.99 8.10 0.36
N ASP A 89 -7.78 7.14 -0.55
CA ASP A 89 -7.61 7.38 -1.98
C ASP A 89 -8.94 7.47 -2.73
N GLU A 90 -9.97 6.76 -2.26
CA GLU A 90 -11.30 6.67 -2.88
C GLU A 90 -12.31 7.65 -2.29
N THR A 91 -12.04 8.23 -1.12
CA THR A 91 -12.89 9.25 -0.50
C THR A 91 -12.69 10.65 -1.10
N SER A 92 -13.66 11.54 -0.88
CA SER A 92 -13.54 12.93 -1.33
C SER A 92 -12.51 13.70 -0.50
N LYS A 93 -12.01 14.81 -1.05
CA LYS A 93 -11.06 15.68 -0.33
C LYS A 93 -11.60 16.22 0.99
N ASP A 94 -12.91 16.45 1.06
CA ASP A 94 -13.59 16.90 2.27
C ASP A 94 -13.55 15.80 3.34
N VAL A 95 -13.96 14.58 2.98
CA VAL A 95 -13.90 13.41 3.86
C VAL A 95 -12.46 13.21 4.37
N TYR A 96 -11.47 13.19 3.47
CA TYR A 96 -10.06 13.09 3.86
C TYR A 96 -9.64 14.20 4.85
N HIS A 97 -10.07 15.44 4.62
CA HIS A 97 -9.75 16.55 5.52
C HIS A 97 -10.35 16.33 6.91
N ARG A 98 -11.62 15.90 7.00
CA ARG A 98 -12.29 15.60 8.27
C ARG A 98 -11.55 14.53 9.07
N TYR A 99 -11.11 13.47 8.40
CA TYR A 99 -10.28 12.42 9.00
C TYR A 99 -8.91 12.94 9.46
N ARG A 100 -8.28 13.81 8.66
CA ARG A 100 -6.98 14.41 9.00
C ARG A 100 -7.06 15.36 10.20
N THR A 101 -8.18 16.03 10.40
CA THR A 101 -8.42 16.95 11.52
C THR A 101 -9.17 16.28 12.67
N PHE A 102 -9.36 14.96 12.61
CA PHE A 102 -10.05 14.22 13.65
C PHE A 102 -9.30 14.31 14.98
N VAL A 103 -10.07 14.53 16.05
CA VAL A 103 -9.58 14.48 17.42
C VAL A 103 -10.27 13.32 18.11
N LYS A 104 -9.48 12.35 18.56
CA LYS A 104 -10.00 11.19 19.28
C LYS A 104 -10.69 11.61 20.57
N PRO A 105 -11.89 11.07 20.88
CA PRO A 105 -12.54 11.29 22.16
C PRO A 105 -11.66 10.85 23.33
N ILE A 106 -11.68 11.62 24.43
CA ILE A 106 -10.91 11.32 25.65
C ILE A 106 -11.59 10.20 26.46
N ALA A 107 -12.91 10.04 26.30
CA ALA A 107 -13.68 9.04 27.03
C ALA A 107 -13.25 7.62 26.62
N THR A 108 -12.98 6.79 27.62
CA THR A 108 -12.80 5.35 27.40
C THR A 108 -14.13 4.75 26.94
N ILE A 109 -14.09 4.02 25.83
CA ILE A 109 -15.28 3.34 25.29
C ILE A 109 -15.54 2.07 26.09
N THR A 110 -16.76 1.91 26.55
CA THR A 110 -17.25 0.75 27.30
C THR A 110 -18.55 0.25 26.68
N PRO A 111 -18.98 -0.99 26.95
CA PRO A 111 -20.27 -1.49 26.45
C PRO A 111 -21.47 -0.60 26.85
N SER A 112 -21.40 0.07 28.00
CA SER A 112 -22.49 0.91 28.51
C SER A 112 -22.59 2.28 27.86
N ASN A 113 -21.48 2.84 27.35
CA ASN A 113 -21.47 4.15 26.70
C ASN A 113 -21.29 4.07 25.17
N TYR A 114 -21.05 2.87 24.63
CA TYR A 114 -20.72 2.61 23.22
C TYR A 114 -21.61 3.38 22.25
N THR A 115 -22.92 3.18 22.29
CA THR A 115 -23.87 3.81 21.34
C THR A 115 -23.83 5.32 21.43
N THR A 116 -23.76 5.86 22.65
CA THR A 116 -23.71 7.30 22.89
C THR A 116 -22.40 7.91 22.38
N GLU A 117 -21.26 7.29 22.67
CA GLU A 117 -19.97 7.79 22.20
C GLU A 117 -19.79 7.65 20.69
N LEU A 118 -20.30 6.56 20.11
CA LEU A 118 -20.24 6.33 18.66
C LEU A 118 -21.06 7.37 17.90
N SER A 119 -22.24 7.73 18.41
CA SER A 119 -23.08 8.79 17.82
C SER A 119 -22.45 10.19 17.83
N LYS A 120 -21.45 10.42 18.68
CA LYS A 120 -20.69 11.69 18.73
C LYS A 120 -19.59 11.75 17.67
N ILE A 121 -19.22 10.62 17.06
CA ILE A 121 -18.18 10.60 16.03
C ILE A 121 -18.78 11.11 14.71
N ASP A 122 -18.53 12.38 14.43
CA ASP A 122 -18.90 13.00 13.16
C ASP A 122 -17.78 12.77 12.12
N LEU A 123 -17.59 11.50 11.72
CA LEU A 123 -16.71 11.11 10.61
C LEU A 123 -17.50 10.29 9.57
N PRO A 124 -17.46 10.66 8.27
CA PRO A 124 -18.14 9.90 7.22
C PRO A 124 -17.63 8.47 7.16
N TYR A 125 -18.50 7.46 7.05
CA TYR A 125 -18.16 6.03 7.02
C TYR A 125 -17.68 5.43 8.36
N PHE A 126 -17.66 6.18 9.46
CA PHE A 126 -17.06 5.66 10.71
C PHE A 126 -17.86 4.51 11.31
N GLN A 127 -19.19 4.60 11.30
CA GLN A 127 -20.05 3.49 11.74
C GLN A 127 -19.87 2.26 10.85
N GLU A 128 -19.88 2.46 9.53
CA GLU A 128 -19.70 1.40 8.54
C GLU A 128 -18.33 0.73 8.64
N LEU A 129 -17.29 1.50 8.97
CA LEU A 129 -15.95 0.99 9.29
C LEU A 129 -15.98 0.09 10.52
N VAL A 130 -16.63 0.53 11.60
CA VAL A 130 -16.75 -0.28 12.82
C VAL A 130 -17.46 -1.60 12.52
N ASP A 131 -18.59 -1.55 11.80
CA ASP A 131 -19.37 -2.74 11.47
C ASP A 131 -18.62 -3.70 10.53
N LEU A 132 -18.00 -3.17 9.47
CA LEU A 132 -17.23 -3.96 8.51
C LEU A 132 -16.06 -4.66 9.18
N VAL A 133 -15.27 -3.95 9.98
CA VAL A 133 -14.08 -4.52 10.62
C VAL A 133 -14.48 -5.55 11.67
N SER A 134 -15.50 -5.29 12.48
CA SER A 134 -15.99 -6.25 13.48
C SER A 134 -16.49 -7.54 12.83
N LEU A 135 -17.28 -7.45 11.76
CA LEU A 135 -17.76 -8.62 11.01
C LEU A 135 -16.62 -9.39 10.35
N GLU A 136 -15.66 -8.69 9.74
CA GLU A 136 -14.54 -9.34 9.08
C GLU A 136 -13.60 -10.03 10.08
N CYS A 137 -13.39 -9.44 11.27
CA CYS A 137 -12.70 -10.08 12.39
C CYS A 137 -13.40 -11.37 12.85
N LEU A 138 -14.74 -11.38 12.90
CA LEU A 138 -15.51 -12.60 13.18
C LEU A 138 -15.30 -13.65 12.11
N CYS A 139 -15.38 -13.30 10.83
CA CYS A 139 -15.10 -14.21 9.72
C CYS A 139 -13.70 -14.82 9.85
N ILE A 140 -12.67 -14.00 10.08
CA ILE A 140 -11.27 -14.46 10.25
C ILE A 140 -11.16 -15.46 11.42
N LYS A 141 -11.80 -15.18 12.55
CA LYS A 141 -11.79 -16.08 13.71
C LYS A 141 -12.45 -17.41 13.38
N TYR A 142 -13.64 -17.37 12.78
CA TYR A 142 -14.44 -18.55 12.51
C TYR A 142 -13.86 -19.45 11.41
N GLU A 143 -13.28 -18.86 10.37
CA GLU A 143 -12.55 -19.61 9.34
C GLU A 143 -11.33 -20.36 9.90
N LYS A 144 -10.68 -19.83 10.95
CA LYS A 144 -9.58 -20.53 11.65
C LYS A 144 -10.06 -21.70 12.49
N LEU A 145 -11.32 -21.67 12.96
CA LEU A 145 -11.92 -22.72 13.79
C LEU A 145 -12.53 -23.86 12.96
N LEU A 146 -12.89 -23.60 11.69
CA LEU A 146 -13.35 -24.65 10.79
C LEU A 146 -12.19 -25.62 10.42
N PRO A 147 -12.43 -26.94 10.43
CA PRO A 147 -11.42 -27.90 10.00
C PRO A 147 -11.11 -27.70 8.50
N LYS A 148 -9.84 -27.48 8.17
CA LYS A 148 -9.40 -27.42 6.76
C LYS A 148 -9.71 -28.77 6.09
N PRO A 149 -10.39 -28.80 4.93
CA PRO A 149 -10.55 -30.04 4.18
C PRO A 149 -9.16 -30.59 3.81
N LYS A 150 -8.96 -31.90 4.01
CA LYS A 150 -7.77 -32.62 3.56
C LYS A 150 -7.76 -32.60 2.03
N VAL A 151 -7.02 -31.67 1.43
CA VAL A 151 -6.71 -31.72 0.00
C VAL A 151 -5.54 -32.68 -0.17
N GLU A 152 -5.82 -33.82 -0.79
CA GLU A 152 -4.83 -34.84 -1.14
C GLU A 152 -3.74 -34.23 -2.01
N ALA A 153 -2.50 -34.49 -1.60
CA ALA A 153 -1.28 -34.08 -2.28
C ALA A 153 -1.11 -34.88 -3.58
N ILE A 154 -0.89 -34.17 -4.69
CA ILE A 154 -0.04 -34.67 -5.78
C ILE A 154 1.19 -33.77 -5.80
N GLN A 155 2.29 -34.37 -5.36
CA GLN A 155 3.64 -33.81 -5.38
C GLN A 155 4.23 -33.90 -6.78
N GLU A 156 5.03 -32.92 -7.16
CA GLU A 156 6.39 -33.03 -7.76
C GLU A 156 6.88 -31.61 -8.09
N LYS A 157 8.11 -31.14 -7.87
CA LYS A 157 9.28 -31.52 -7.04
C LYS A 157 10.22 -30.29 -7.11
N THR A 158 10.64 -29.79 -5.96
CA THR A 158 11.73 -28.80 -5.69
C THR A 158 13.11 -29.33 -6.18
N PRO A 159 14.26 -28.58 -6.21
CA PRO A 159 14.70 -27.64 -5.16
C PRO A 159 15.58 -26.41 -5.54
N ILE A 160 15.37 -25.34 -4.78
CA ILE A 160 16.30 -24.22 -4.56
C ILE A 160 17.38 -24.71 -3.58
N GLN A 161 18.65 -24.54 -3.92
CA GLN A 161 19.78 -24.80 -3.03
C GLN A 161 19.96 -23.63 -2.06
N GLU A 162 19.92 -23.97 -0.78
CA GLU A 162 20.42 -23.19 0.35
C GLU A 162 21.96 -23.16 0.31
N THR A 163 22.56 -22.02 0.66
CA THR A 163 23.97 -22.00 1.10
C THR A 163 24.14 -20.96 2.20
N THR A 164 24.00 -21.47 3.42
CA THR A 164 24.80 -21.20 4.62
C THR A 164 25.31 -19.77 4.90
N ILE A 165 24.78 -19.24 6.00
CA ILE A 165 25.26 -18.08 6.75
C ILE A 165 26.46 -18.50 7.62
N ALA A 166 27.57 -17.76 7.54
CA ALA A 166 28.61 -17.74 8.57
C ALA A 166 28.57 -16.39 9.31
N LYS A 167 28.56 -16.47 10.64
CA LYS A 167 28.54 -15.38 11.64
C LYS A 167 29.94 -14.77 11.85
N GLU A 168 29.95 -13.68 12.61
CA GLU A 168 31.07 -12.95 13.26
C GLU A 168 31.52 -11.70 12.46
N THR A 169 31.68 -10.48 13.00
CA THR A 169 31.84 -9.96 14.38
C THR A 169 31.39 -8.48 14.42
N LYS A 170 31.03 -7.98 15.60
CA LYS A 170 30.63 -6.60 15.93
C LYS A 170 31.55 -5.52 15.34
N ALA A 171 30.96 -4.64 14.52
CA ALA A 171 31.36 -3.24 14.38
C ALA A 171 30.12 -2.40 14.05
N ILE A 172 29.98 -1.26 14.71
CA ILE A 172 28.86 -0.32 14.57
C ILE A 172 28.77 0.14 13.11
N VAL A 173 27.76 -0.32 12.36
CA VAL A 173 27.48 0.15 11.00
C VAL A 173 25.97 0.39 10.86
N LYS A 174 25.62 1.61 10.47
CA LYS A 174 24.26 2.08 10.17
C LYS A 174 23.46 1.02 9.38
N PRO A 175 22.18 0.77 9.70
CA PRO A 175 21.41 -0.27 9.03
C PRO A 175 21.32 0.05 7.53
N LYS A 176 21.94 -0.80 6.71
CA LYS A 176 21.76 -0.76 5.25
C LYS A 176 20.34 -1.20 4.96
N SER A 177 19.46 -0.23 4.65
CA SER A 177 18.14 -0.51 4.09
C SER A 177 18.31 -1.36 2.83
N THR A 178 17.81 -2.59 2.83
CA THR A 178 17.69 -3.40 1.62
C THR A 178 16.53 -2.85 0.79
N LYS A 179 16.84 -1.84 -0.03
CA LYS A 179 15.92 -1.29 -1.02
C LYS A 179 15.34 -2.40 -1.90
N ARG A 180 14.04 -2.29 -2.19
CA ARG A 180 13.20 -3.23 -2.95
C ARG A 180 13.48 -3.08 -4.45
N SER A 181 13.52 -4.21 -5.18
CA SER A 181 13.66 -4.21 -6.64
C SER A 181 12.31 -3.98 -7.34
N TYR A 182 12.32 -3.27 -8.47
CA TYR A 182 11.21 -3.15 -9.41
C TYR A 182 11.06 -4.41 -10.30
N GLN A 183 11.98 -5.38 -10.16
CA GLN A 183 12.08 -6.60 -10.96
C GLN A 183 12.13 -6.30 -12.47
N PRO A 184 13.11 -5.50 -12.92
CA PRO A 184 13.17 -5.07 -14.31
C PRO A 184 13.43 -6.24 -15.26
N LYS A 185 12.63 -6.33 -16.31
CA LYS A 185 12.78 -7.28 -17.42
C LYS A 185 13.16 -6.53 -18.69
N LEU A 186 14.31 -5.85 -18.63
CA LEU A 186 14.81 -4.98 -19.71
C LEU A 186 16.17 -5.46 -20.21
N SER A 187 16.33 -5.54 -21.53
CA SER A 187 17.59 -5.83 -22.21
C SER A 187 18.53 -4.61 -22.23
N LYS A 188 19.80 -4.80 -22.63
CA LYS A 188 20.76 -3.70 -22.73
C LYS A 188 20.29 -2.60 -23.70
N LYS A 189 19.70 -2.99 -24.84
CA LYS A 189 19.14 -2.06 -25.84
C LYS A 189 17.94 -1.29 -25.24
N GLN A 190 17.05 -1.98 -24.54
CA GLN A 190 15.88 -1.37 -23.91
C GLN A 190 16.25 -0.35 -22.81
N TYR A 191 17.32 -0.60 -22.06
CA TYR A 191 17.85 0.38 -21.11
C TYR A 191 18.41 1.65 -21.78
N LEU A 192 18.91 1.56 -23.02
CA LEU A 192 19.35 2.73 -23.79
C LEU A 192 18.14 3.57 -24.19
N LEU A 193 17.14 2.95 -24.82
CA LEU A 193 15.90 3.62 -25.23
C LEU A 193 15.21 4.31 -24.05
N LEU A 194 15.11 3.64 -22.91
CA LEU A 194 14.52 4.21 -21.70
C LEU A 194 15.34 5.40 -21.17
N ALA A 195 16.67 5.34 -21.22
CA ALA A 195 17.52 6.46 -20.81
C ALA A 195 17.38 7.67 -21.74
N ASP A 196 17.30 7.44 -23.05
CA ASP A 196 17.11 8.48 -24.06
C ASP A 196 15.75 9.16 -23.91
N CYS A 197 14.68 8.38 -23.66
CA CYS A 197 13.36 8.91 -23.37
C CYS A 197 13.34 9.76 -22.08
N ILE A 198 13.97 9.28 -21.00
CA ILE A 198 14.07 10.02 -19.73
C ILE A 198 14.80 11.38 -19.91
N GLU A 199 15.87 11.40 -20.70
CA GLU A 199 16.62 12.62 -21.01
C GLU A 199 15.79 13.58 -21.89
N ALA A 200 15.11 13.07 -22.93
CA ALA A 200 14.25 13.86 -23.81
C ALA A 200 13.11 14.54 -23.04
N LEU A 201 12.50 13.83 -22.10
CA LEU A 201 11.46 14.35 -21.21
C LEU A 201 11.99 15.27 -20.11
N LYS A 202 13.33 15.35 -19.95
CA LYS A 202 14.00 16.00 -18.80
C LYS A 202 13.36 15.59 -17.47
N LEU A 203 13.07 14.30 -17.32
CA LEU A 203 12.25 13.79 -16.21
C LEU A 203 12.91 14.00 -14.84
N PHE A 204 14.25 14.01 -14.81
CA PHE A 204 15.04 14.30 -13.62
C PHE A 204 15.85 15.58 -13.82
N ARG A 205 16.14 16.30 -12.72
CA ARG A 205 16.95 17.54 -12.78
C ARG A 205 18.36 17.24 -13.30
N SER A 206 18.94 16.16 -12.80
CA SER A 206 20.27 15.70 -13.19
C SER A 206 20.15 14.67 -14.28
N LYS A 207 21.05 14.76 -15.27
CA LYS A 207 21.22 13.72 -16.28
C LYS A 207 21.58 12.41 -15.58
N ILE A 208 20.78 11.37 -15.81
CA ILE A 208 21.01 10.05 -15.23
C ILE A 208 21.83 9.18 -16.19
N LYS A 209 22.78 8.41 -15.65
CA LYS A 209 23.49 7.39 -16.43
C LYS A 209 22.66 6.11 -16.49
N ILE A 210 22.86 5.31 -17.54
CA ILE A 210 22.22 3.98 -17.67
C ILE A 210 22.54 3.09 -16.46
N SER A 211 23.74 3.21 -15.89
CA SER A 211 24.13 2.47 -14.69
C SER A 211 23.32 2.89 -13.45
N GLU A 212 22.90 4.15 -13.36
CA GLU A 212 22.03 4.66 -12.30
C GLU A 212 20.59 4.21 -12.52
N LEU A 213 20.10 4.22 -13.76
CA LEU A 213 18.78 3.68 -14.11
C LEU A 213 18.66 2.18 -13.76
N LYS A 214 19.71 1.40 -14.08
CA LYS A 214 19.79 -0.02 -13.66
C LYS A 214 19.79 -0.15 -12.14
N LYS A 215 20.50 0.73 -11.43
CA LYS A 215 20.49 0.75 -9.96
C LYS A 215 19.11 1.14 -9.42
N LEU A 216 18.42 2.11 -9.99
CA LEU A 216 17.06 2.48 -9.63
C LEU A 216 16.13 1.26 -9.74
N LEU A 217 16.03 0.67 -10.93
CA LEU A 217 15.10 -0.43 -11.16
C LEU A 217 15.47 -1.70 -10.39
N SER A 218 16.76 -1.93 -10.10
CA SER A 218 17.18 -3.06 -9.26
C SER A 218 17.05 -2.81 -7.75
N GLY A 219 16.62 -1.61 -7.32
CA GLY A 219 16.55 -1.27 -5.89
C GLY A 219 17.91 -1.08 -5.25
N LYS A 220 18.90 -0.57 -5.99
CA LYS A 220 20.29 -0.37 -5.55
C LYS A 220 20.74 1.09 -5.71
N LEU A 221 19.82 2.01 -5.96
CA LEU A 221 20.15 3.42 -6.13
C LEU A 221 20.49 4.05 -4.77
N PRO A 222 21.67 4.67 -4.61
CA PRO A 222 22.11 5.18 -3.31
C PRO A 222 21.36 6.44 -2.88
N GLU A 223 21.16 7.39 -3.78
CA GLU A 223 20.49 8.67 -3.52
C GLU A 223 19.18 8.77 -4.31
N PRO A 224 18.14 9.44 -3.77
CA PRO A 224 16.91 9.70 -4.50
C PRO A 224 17.15 10.58 -5.72
N LEU A 225 16.34 10.38 -6.76
CA LEU A 225 16.31 11.23 -7.94
C LEU A 225 15.33 12.39 -7.76
N GLN A 226 15.75 13.58 -8.17
CA GLN A 226 14.90 14.75 -8.16
C GLN A 226 14.06 14.84 -9.43
N VAL A 227 12.76 14.69 -9.28
CA VAL A 227 11.76 14.60 -10.35
C VAL A 227 11.29 16.00 -10.72
N THR A 228 11.34 16.34 -12.01
CA THR A 228 10.87 17.63 -12.54
C THR A 228 9.36 17.63 -12.74
N ASN A 229 8.81 16.53 -13.27
CA ASN A 229 7.38 16.35 -13.51
C ASN A 229 6.89 15.00 -12.96
N GLN A 230 6.13 15.05 -11.86
CA GLN A 230 5.59 13.86 -11.19
C GLN A 230 4.55 13.11 -12.03
N LYS A 231 3.74 13.83 -12.84
CA LYS A 231 2.74 13.21 -13.71
C LYS A 231 3.41 12.37 -14.80
N THR A 232 4.45 12.91 -15.43
CA THR A 232 5.24 12.22 -16.45
C THR A 232 5.96 11.00 -15.88
N LEU A 233 6.54 11.12 -14.67
CA LEU A 233 7.17 9.98 -13.98
C LEU A 233 6.18 8.84 -13.79
N VAL A 234 5.00 9.15 -13.26
CA VAL A 234 3.98 8.16 -12.92
C VAL A 234 3.43 7.52 -14.18
N TYR A 235 3.18 8.29 -15.23
CA TYR A 235 2.76 7.74 -16.53
C TYR A 235 3.81 6.78 -17.10
N LEU A 236 5.10 7.15 -17.10
CA LEU A 236 6.17 6.29 -17.58
C LEU A 236 6.24 4.95 -16.82
N LEU A 237 6.20 5.00 -15.48
CA LEU A 237 6.28 3.79 -14.66
C LEU A 237 5.03 2.92 -14.78
N ASP A 238 3.84 3.52 -14.95
CA ASP A 238 2.62 2.77 -15.26
C ASP A 238 2.71 2.09 -16.62
N GLN A 239 3.17 2.77 -17.67
CA GLN A 239 3.33 2.15 -18.99
C GLN A 239 4.35 0.99 -18.96
N LEU A 240 5.50 1.17 -18.29
CA LEU A 240 6.47 0.09 -18.10
C LEU A 240 5.87 -1.09 -17.32
N SER A 241 5.00 -0.81 -16.35
CA SER A 241 4.35 -1.83 -15.53
C SER A 241 3.25 -2.58 -16.30
N GLU A 242 2.41 -1.87 -17.05
CA GLU A 242 1.32 -2.43 -17.87
C GLU A 242 1.89 -3.37 -18.95
N HIS A 243 3.04 -3.00 -19.53
CA HIS A 243 3.79 -3.81 -20.48
C HIS A 243 4.74 -4.83 -19.82
N LYS A 244 4.65 -5.04 -18.50
CA LYS A 244 5.38 -6.06 -17.72
C LYS A 244 6.92 -5.92 -17.73
N TYR A 245 7.45 -4.74 -18.07
CA TYR A 245 8.88 -4.42 -17.96
C TYR A 245 9.31 -4.22 -16.51
N ILE A 246 8.40 -3.80 -15.64
CA ILE A 246 8.55 -3.77 -14.18
C ILE A 246 7.32 -4.39 -13.52
N LYS A 247 7.39 -4.65 -12.20
CA LYS A 247 6.25 -5.21 -11.46
C LYS A 247 5.14 -4.18 -11.22
N ASP A 248 3.90 -4.66 -11.19
CA ASP A 248 2.66 -3.94 -10.88
C ASP A 248 2.70 -3.09 -9.60
N LYS A 249 3.42 -3.57 -8.58
CA LYS A 249 3.60 -2.90 -7.28
C LYS A 249 4.70 -1.84 -7.27
N TRP A 250 5.06 -1.24 -8.42
CA TRP A 250 6.16 -0.27 -8.52
C TRP A 250 5.99 0.94 -7.58
N VAL A 251 4.75 1.40 -7.34
CA VAL A 251 4.46 2.54 -6.44
C VAL A 251 4.98 2.26 -5.02
N SER A 252 4.72 1.05 -4.51
CA SER A 252 5.19 0.61 -3.17
C SER A 252 6.71 0.43 -3.09
N VAL A 253 7.36 0.24 -4.23
CA VAL A 253 8.82 0.19 -4.31
C VAL A 253 9.40 1.58 -4.26
N GLY A 254 8.89 2.50 -5.09
CA GLY A 254 9.39 3.88 -5.13
C GLY A 254 9.26 4.60 -3.81
N ASP A 255 8.12 4.44 -3.14
CA ASP A 255 7.87 4.97 -1.81
C ASP A 255 8.76 4.31 -0.74
N GLY A 256 8.73 2.98 -0.66
CA GLY A 256 9.50 2.24 0.34
C GLY A 256 11.02 2.41 0.22
N ASN A 257 11.53 2.61 -0.99
CA ASN A 257 12.93 2.90 -1.24
C ASN A 257 13.29 4.38 -1.09
N LYS A 258 12.27 5.25 -0.99
CA LYS A 258 12.41 6.70 -1.06
C LYS A 258 13.21 7.10 -2.30
N ASP A 259 12.86 6.55 -3.47
CA ASP A 259 13.64 6.70 -4.71
C ASP A 259 13.48 8.06 -5.37
N PHE A 260 12.42 8.81 -5.03
CA PHE A 260 12.06 10.05 -5.71
C PHE A 260 11.85 11.19 -4.72
N ILE A 261 12.39 12.36 -5.05
CA ILE A 261 12.12 13.62 -4.35
C ILE A 261 11.56 14.65 -5.34
N SER A 262 10.67 15.51 -4.87
CA SER A 262 10.09 16.56 -5.70
C SER A 262 11.09 17.68 -5.97
N PHE A 263 11.07 18.24 -7.19
CA PHE A 263 11.75 19.49 -7.47
C PHE A 263 11.08 20.65 -6.71
N ARG A 264 11.87 21.40 -5.93
CA ARG A 264 11.40 22.55 -5.14
C ARG A 264 11.58 23.83 -5.97
N THR A 265 10.47 24.43 -6.39
CA THR A 265 10.44 25.86 -6.78
C THR A 265 10.61 26.74 -5.53
N GLU A 266 11.01 28.00 -5.69
CA GLU A 266 11.29 28.91 -4.57
C GLU A 266 10.11 29.00 -3.58
N GLY A 267 8.87 29.08 -4.08
CA GLY A 267 7.66 29.09 -3.25
C GLY A 267 7.38 27.79 -2.47
N ASN A 268 7.97 26.65 -2.85
CA ASN A 268 7.88 25.41 -2.07
C ASN A 268 8.94 25.33 -0.97
N LYS A 269 10.08 26.04 -1.12
CA LYS A 269 11.08 26.17 -0.04
C LYS A 269 10.51 26.97 1.12
N GLU A 270 9.79 28.06 0.83
CA GLU A 270 9.11 28.88 1.83
C GLU A 270 8.04 28.09 2.63
N ARG A 271 7.31 27.18 1.98
CA ARG A 271 6.22 26.41 2.63
C ARG A 271 6.68 25.18 3.42
N TYR A 272 7.79 24.55 3.03
CA TYR A 272 8.19 23.24 3.57
C TYR A 272 9.65 23.17 4.03
N GLY A 273 10.34 24.31 4.16
CA GLY A 273 11.74 24.42 4.60
C GLY A 273 12.75 23.73 3.67
N ASP A 274 13.98 23.50 4.13
CA ASP A 274 15.09 22.96 3.32
C ASP A 274 15.17 21.43 3.26
N ASN A 275 14.25 20.72 3.92
CA ASN A 275 14.31 19.25 4.03
C ASN A 275 14.04 18.54 2.68
N LYS A 276 14.64 17.37 2.44
CA LYS A 276 14.32 16.55 1.24
C LYS A 276 12.83 16.16 1.27
N HIS A 277 12.05 16.60 0.28
CA HIS A 277 10.63 16.24 0.15
C HIS A 277 10.49 15.01 -0.74
N TYR A 278 10.36 13.85 -0.12
CA TYR A 278 10.13 12.59 -0.82
C TYR A 278 8.74 12.54 -1.44
N ILE A 279 8.66 12.03 -2.67
CA ILE A 279 7.39 11.80 -3.33
C ILE A 279 6.84 10.49 -2.78
N GLY A 280 5.91 10.62 -1.83
CA GLY A 280 5.32 9.46 -1.15
C GLY A 280 4.32 8.71 -2.03
N MET A 281 3.98 7.49 -1.61
CA MET A 281 2.97 6.63 -2.26
C MET A 281 1.70 7.39 -2.61
N GLN A 282 1.16 8.16 -1.66
CA GLN A 282 -0.03 8.99 -1.83
C GLN A 282 0.12 10.03 -2.97
N GLN A 283 1.28 10.66 -3.11
CA GLN A 283 1.51 11.63 -4.20
C GLN A 283 1.59 10.92 -5.57
N LEU A 284 2.21 9.72 -5.62
CA LEU A 284 2.28 8.89 -6.82
C LEU A 284 0.89 8.39 -7.25
N LEU A 285 0.08 7.89 -6.31
CA LEU A 285 -1.29 7.43 -6.57
C LEU A 285 -2.21 8.57 -7.01
N ASN A 286 -2.10 9.75 -6.37
CA ASN A 286 -2.84 10.94 -6.80
C ASN A 286 -2.49 11.35 -8.23
N CYS A 287 -1.20 11.33 -8.59
CA CYS A 287 -0.77 11.56 -9.96
C CYS A 287 -1.31 10.50 -10.92
N ARG A 288 -1.31 9.22 -10.53
CA ARG A 288 -1.85 8.11 -11.31
C ARG A 288 -3.35 8.29 -11.60
N ASN A 289 -4.14 8.56 -10.57
CA ASN A 289 -5.58 8.80 -10.70
C ASN A 289 -5.88 10.07 -11.48
N ARG A 290 -5.04 11.10 -11.35
CA ARG A 290 -5.13 12.32 -12.15
C ARG A 290 -4.81 12.06 -13.62
N ASN A 291 -3.77 11.30 -13.94
CA ASN A 291 -3.42 10.91 -15.32
C ASN A 291 -4.59 10.15 -15.97
N LYS A 292 -5.22 9.21 -15.25
CA LYS A 292 -6.41 8.49 -15.72
C LYS A 292 -7.60 9.42 -16.00
N ARG A 293 -7.89 10.35 -15.08
CA ARG A 293 -9.01 11.31 -15.22
C ARG A 293 -8.79 12.34 -16.31
N GLU A 294 -7.58 12.88 -16.39
CA GLU A 294 -7.20 13.87 -17.40
C GLU A 294 -6.93 13.23 -18.77
N GLN A 295 -7.10 11.91 -18.89
CA GLN A 295 -6.82 11.15 -20.10
C GLN A 295 -5.44 11.52 -20.65
N ILE A 296 -4.43 11.57 -19.78
CA ILE A 296 -3.04 11.70 -20.22
C ILE A 296 -2.70 10.39 -20.93
N PHE A 297 -2.99 10.38 -22.22
CA PHE A 297 -2.57 9.46 -23.26
C PHE A 297 -1.77 10.30 -24.26
N GLY A 298 -0.87 9.71 -25.04
CA GLY A 298 -0.24 10.47 -26.11
C GLY A 298 0.94 11.32 -25.67
N LEU A 299 1.65 10.98 -24.58
CA LEU A 299 3.00 11.51 -24.42
C LEU A 299 3.85 10.82 -25.48
N GLU A 300 3.94 11.44 -26.66
CA GLU A 300 4.51 10.88 -27.88
C GLU A 300 5.87 10.20 -27.62
N ASN A 301 6.72 10.80 -26.79
CA ASN A 301 8.01 10.22 -26.39
C ASN A 301 7.91 8.91 -25.59
N ILE A 302 6.89 8.76 -24.72
CA ILE A 302 6.68 7.57 -23.91
C ILE A 302 5.97 6.49 -24.72
N ASP A 303 4.98 6.86 -25.51
CA ASP A 303 4.26 5.90 -26.34
C ASP A 303 5.18 5.34 -27.44
N THR A 304 5.97 6.21 -28.09
CA THR A 304 7.03 5.78 -29.03
C THR A 304 8.06 4.88 -28.35
N LEU A 305 8.47 5.21 -27.12
CA LEU A 305 9.37 4.35 -26.34
C LEU A 305 8.75 2.95 -26.17
N ILE A 306 7.51 2.85 -25.72
CA ILE A 306 6.86 1.55 -25.47
C ILE A 306 6.78 0.73 -26.75
N ASP A 307 6.46 1.34 -27.88
CA ASP A 307 6.45 0.69 -29.19
C ASP A 307 7.83 0.15 -29.59
N GLU A 308 8.90 0.94 -29.40
CA GLU A 308 10.27 0.51 -29.68
C GLU A 308 10.76 -0.58 -28.73
N LEU A 309 10.38 -0.52 -27.44
CA LEU A 309 10.67 -1.57 -26.47
C LEU A 309 10.01 -2.89 -26.88
N ASN A 310 8.76 -2.83 -27.36
CA ASN A 310 8.01 -4.00 -27.81
C ASN A 310 8.58 -4.59 -29.10
N LYS A 311 8.97 -3.76 -30.08
CA LYS A 311 9.66 -4.21 -31.30
C LYS A 311 10.97 -4.94 -30.96
N SER A 312 11.72 -4.43 -29.99
CA SER A 312 12.98 -5.02 -29.53
C SER A 312 12.83 -6.37 -28.82
N ASN A 313 11.61 -6.81 -28.47
CA ASN A 313 11.36 -8.15 -27.92
C ASN A 313 11.09 -9.21 -29.00
N LEU A 314 10.81 -8.78 -30.24
CA LEU A 314 10.52 -9.64 -31.38
C LEU A 314 11.77 -10.00 -32.20
N GLU A 315 12.88 -9.30 -31.94
CA GLU A 315 14.23 -9.56 -32.48
C GLU A 315 15.08 -10.40 -31.53
#